data_AF-A0A1H5QYA0-F1
#
_entry.id   AF-A0A1H5QYA0-F1
#
_cell.length_a   1.000
_cell.length_b   1.000
_cell.length_c   1.000
_cell.angle_alpha   90.00
_cell.angle_beta   90.00
_cell.angle_gamma   90.00
#
_symmetry.space_group_name_H-M   'P 1'
#
loop_
_entity.id
_entity.type
_entity.pdbx_description
1 polymer ?
#
loop_
_entity_poly.entity_id
_entity_poly.type
_entity_poly.pdbx_seq_one_letter_code
_entity_poly.pdbx_strand_id
1 'polypeptide(L)'
;MTGYLKLDSYVLDGRGIAAVNCEITVNGTRVSILRPFVEIGPYLAVTPQVTADGEGIRIRLDAWAPMKYGHDGPVIFLPLVTSTQGGAVAAARAFEADPAITWSAPFAELMAWCQRWSDAYNAAERGERT
;
A
#
# COMPACT_ATOMS: atom_id res chain seq x y z
N MET A 1 -7.16 -28.91 4.94
CA MET A 1 -8.18 -28.38 4.02
C MET A 1 -8.06 -26.87 4.08
N THR A 2 -7.44 -26.25 3.07
CA THR A 2 -7.10 -24.82 3.07
C THR A 2 -8.21 -24.06 2.38
N GLY A 3 -9.12 -23.46 3.15
CA GLY A 3 -10.11 -22.52 2.62
C GLY A 3 -9.49 -21.13 2.54
N TYR A 4 -9.55 -20.50 1.37
CA TYR A 4 -9.19 -19.10 1.18
C TYR A 4 -10.47 -18.27 1.16
N LEU A 5 -10.48 -17.16 1.88
CA LEU A 5 -11.55 -16.17 1.81
C LEU A 5 -11.30 -15.27 0.60
N LYS A 6 -12.24 -15.29 -0.34
CA LYS A 6 -12.30 -14.34 -1.46
C LYS A 6 -12.70 -12.96 -0.93
N LEU A 7 -12.00 -11.93 -1.37
CA LEU A 7 -12.29 -10.52 -1.09
C LEU A 7 -13.58 -10.09 -1.82
N ASP A 8 -14.69 -9.87 -1.10
CA ASP A 8 -15.96 -9.44 -1.72
C ASP A 8 -16.54 -8.12 -1.15
N SER A 9 -15.88 -7.41 -0.22
CA SER A 9 -16.41 -6.11 0.24
C SER A 9 -15.37 -5.11 0.75
N TYR A 10 -15.53 -3.86 0.32
CA TYR A 10 -14.97 -2.66 0.92
C TYR A 10 -16.14 -1.74 1.26
N VAL A 11 -16.13 -1.11 2.44
CA VAL A 11 -17.16 -0.14 2.84
C VAL A 11 -16.63 1.25 2.53
N LEU A 12 -17.18 1.90 1.50
CA LEU A 12 -16.95 3.32 1.24
C LEU A 12 -17.88 4.13 2.13
N ASP A 13 -17.33 4.96 3.02
CA ASP A 13 -18.12 5.88 3.85
C ASP A 13 -18.56 7.16 3.09
N GLY A 14 -18.30 7.22 1.78
CA GLY A 14 -18.53 8.40 0.94
C GLY A 14 -17.50 9.53 1.14
N ARG A 15 -16.48 9.33 1.99
CA ARG A 15 -15.40 10.29 2.28
C ARG A 15 -14.03 9.81 1.80
N GLY A 16 -13.99 8.72 1.05
CA GLY A 16 -12.76 8.14 0.50
C GLY A 16 -12.00 7.27 1.50
N ILE A 17 -12.60 6.89 2.63
CA ILE A 17 -12.04 5.90 3.56
C ILE A 17 -12.79 4.59 3.36
N ALA A 18 -12.02 3.51 3.23
CA ALA A 18 -12.54 2.16 3.15
C ALA A 18 -11.60 1.18 3.84
N ALA A 19 -11.95 -0.10 3.83
CA ALA A 19 -11.09 -1.14 4.36
C ALA A 19 -11.06 -2.35 3.43
N VAL A 20 -9.90 -3.01 3.39
CA VAL A 20 -9.68 -4.24 2.63
C VAL A 20 -9.28 -5.34 3.58
N ASN A 21 -9.76 -6.56 3.35
CA ASN A 21 -9.31 -7.69 4.15
C ASN A 21 -7.85 -8.01 3.82
N CYS A 22 -7.01 -8.19 4.83
CA CYS A 22 -5.66 -8.70 4.67
C CYS A 22 -5.39 -9.83 5.65
N GLU A 23 -4.64 -10.83 5.18
CA GLU A 23 -4.13 -11.89 6.04
C GLU A 23 -2.78 -11.50 6.61
N ILE A 24 -2.60 -11.72 7.90
CA ILE A 24 -1.34 -11.49 8.60
C ILE A 24 -1.03 -12.67 9.51
N THR A 25 0.23 -13.11 9.53
CA THR A 25 0.68 -14.18 10.42
C THR A 25 1.15 -13.59 11.73
N VAL A 26 0.46 -13.90 12.83
CA VAL A 26 0.79 -13.50 14.21
C VAL A 26 1.12 -14.77 14.99
N ASN A 27 2.36 -14.90 15.47
CA ASN A 27 2.83 -16.09 16.22
C ASN A 27 2.48 -17.43 15.54
N GLY A 28 2.70 -17.52 14.22
CA GLY A 28 2.39 -18.72 13.44
C GLY A 28 0.91 -18.94 13.12
N THR A 29 0.01 -18.10 13.65
CA THR A 29 -1.42 -18.12 13.34
C THR A 29 -1.75 -17.12 12.25
N ARG A 30 -2.43 -17.55 11.18
CA ARG A 30 -2.95 -16.63 10.15
C ARG A 30 -4.24 -16.00 10.65
N VAL A 31 -4.26 -14.68 10.74
CA VAL A 31 -5.40 -13.88 11.16
C VAL A 31 -5.86 -13.01 10.00
N SER A 32 -7.16 -12.92 9.79
CA SER A 32 -7.78 -12.02 8.83
C SER A 32 -8.19 -10.74 9.54
N ILE A 33 -7.77 -9.59 9.02
CA ILE A 33 -8.11 -8.28 9.56
C ILE A 33 -8.53 -7.30 8.47
N LEU A 34 -9.27 -6.27 8.87
CA LEU A 34 -9.57 -5.14 8.01
C LEU A 34 -8.43 -4.12 8.07
N ARG A 35 -7.77 -3.91 6.94
CA ARG A 35 -6.77 -2.88 6.73
C ARG A 35 -7.45 -1.64 6.16
N PRO A 36 -7.47 -0.51 6.90
CA PRO A 36 -8.06 0.72 6.38
C PRO A 36 -7.21 1.26 5.22
N PHE A 37 -7.84 1.94 4.27
CA PHE A 37 -7.16 2.63 3.19
C PHE A 37 -7.89 3.92 2.83
N VAL A 38 -7.15 4.83 2.20
CA VAL A 38 -7.67 6.07 1.64
C VAL A 38 -7.61 5.96 0.12
N GLU A 39 -8.77 6.03 -0.53
CA GLU A 39 -8.89 6.06 -1.97
C GLU A 39 -8.34 7.37 -2.55
N ILE A 40 -7.52 7.26 -3.59
CA ILE A 40 -6.92 8.40 -4.31
C ILE A 40 -7.14 8.32 -5.82
N GLY A 41 -7.93 7.35 -6.28
CA GLY A 41 -8.36 7.13 -7.66
C GLY A 41 -9.13 5.82 -7.78
N PRO A 42 -9.75 5.53 -8.95
CA PRO A 42 -10.71 4.42 -9.10
C PRO A 42 -10.21 3.03 -8.67
N TYR A 43 -8.90 2.81 -8.73
CA TYR A 43 -8.23 1.56 -8.37
C TYR A 43 -6.96 1.81 -7.55
N LEU A 44 -6.80 3.01 -7.01
CA LEU A 44 -5.56 3.45 -6.39
C LEU A 44 -5.83 3.99 -5.00
N ALA A 45 -5.10 3.50 -4.02
CA ALA A 45 -5.26 3.88 -2.63
C ALA A 45 -3.91 3.95 -1.91
N VAL A 46 -3.93 4.52 -0.71
CA VAL A 46 -2.83 4.45 0.25
C VAL A 46 -3.32 3.88 1.57
N THR A 47 -2.49 3.09 2.23
CA THR A 47 -2.83 2.44 3.50
C THR A 47 -1.73 2.68 4.53
N PRO A 48 -2.06 2.79 5.83
CA PRO A 48 -1.06 2.63 6.87
C PRO A 48 -0.42 1.25 6.81
N GLN A 49 0.81 1.16 7.30
CA GLN A 49 1.54 -0.10 7.41
C GLN A 49 0.92 -0.94 8.53
N VAL A 50 0.65 -2.20 8.23
CA VAL A 50 0.12 -3.17 9.18
C VAL A 50 1.13 -4.29 9.34
N THR A 51 1.59 -4.53 10.57
CA THR A 51 2.58 -5.55 10.90
C THR A 51 2.13 -6.40 12.09
N ALA A 52 2.61 -7.64 12.15
CA ALA A 52 2.55 -8.42 13.38
C ALA A 52 3.61 -7.90 14.34
N ASP A 53 3.28 -7.83 15.62
CA ASP A 53 4.13 -7.29 16.68
C ASP A 53 3.98 -8.14 17.92
N GLY A 54 4.85 -9.14 18.06
CA GLY A 54 4.70 -10.20 19.06
C GLY A 54 3.35 -10.90 18.91
N GLU A 55 2.53 -10.85 19.97
CA GLU A 55 1.19 -11.45 20.00
C GLU A 55 0.10 -10.56 19.39
N GLY A 56 0.45 -9.36 18.93
CA GLY A 56 -0.50 -8.35 18.46
C GLY A 56 -0.35 -8.00 16.99
N ILE A 57 -1.26 -7.11 16.57
CA ILE A 57 -1.22 -6.45 15.26
C ILE A 57 -1.02 -4.96 15.52
N ARG A 58 -0.03 -4.37 14.84
CA ARG A 58 0.27 -2.95 14.90
C ARG A 58 -0.12 -2.28 13.59
N ILE A 59 -0.94 -1.23 13.69
CA ILE A 59 -1.26 -0.33 12.58
C ILE A 59 -0.47 0.95 12.79
N ARG A 60 0.42 1.26 11.87
CA ARG A 60 1.34 2.40 11.93
C ARG A 60 0.83 3.54 11.07
N LEU A 61 0.39 4.62 11.71
CA LEU A 61 -0.05 5.85 11.01
C LEU A 61 1.13 6.76 10.64
N ASP A 62 2.34 6.41 11.06
CA ASP A 62 3.61 7.04 10.70
C ASP A 62 4.32 6.32 9.53
N ALA A 63 3.66 5.35 8.90
CA ALA A 63 4.20 4.54 7.83
C ALA A 63 3.09 4.21 6.83
N TRP A 64 3.22 4.67 5.59
CA TRP A 64 2.18 4.57 4.56
C TRP A 64 2.71 3.92 3.29
N ALA A 65 1.89 3.04 2.69
CA ALA A 65 2.22 2.31 1.48
C ALA A 65 1.18 2.57 0.36
N PRO A 66 1.61 2.75 -0.89
CA PRO A 66 0.74 2.71 -2.06
C PRO A 66 0.13 1.32 -2.27
N MET A 67 -1.12 1.28 -2.71
CA MET A 67 -1.79 0.04 -3.09
C MET A 67 -2.69 0.22 -4.31
N LYS A 68 -2.80 -0.85 -5.09
CA LYS A 68 -3.81 -1.02 -6.13
C LYS A 68 -4.86 -2.02 -5.66
N TYR A 69 -6.12 -1.69 -5.88
CA TYR A 69 -7.28 -2.52 -5.52
C TYR A 69 -8.33 -2.45 -6.63
N GLY A 70 -9.31 -3.35 -6.61
CA GLY A 70 -10.39 -3.38 -7.60
C GLY A 70 -11.15 -4.70 -7.56
N HIS A 71 -12.26 -4.78 -8.30
CA HIS A 71 -13.18 -5.94 -8.26
C HIS A 71 -12.61 -7.22 -8.88
N ASP A 72 -11.72 -7.09 -9.86
CA ASP A 72 -11.31 -8.22 -10.72
C ASP A 72 -9.85 -8.67 -10.52
N GLY A 73 -9.13 -8.12 -9.54
CA GLY A 73 -7.70 -8.39 -9.35
C GLY A 73 -7.26 -8.49 -7.88
N PRO A 74 -6.10 -9.12 -7.61
CA PRO A 74 -5.54 -9.13 -6.26
C PRO A 74 -5.20 -7.71 -5.82
N VAL A 75 -5.25 -7.48 -4.51
CA VAL A 75 -4.72 -6.26 -3.91
C VAL A 75 -3.20 -6.32 -3.99
N ILE A 76 -2.58 -5.30 -4.61
CA ILE A 76 -1.13 -5.24 -4.79
C ILE A 76 -0.62 -4.02 -4.02
N PHE A 77 0.45 -4.21 -3.25
CA PHE A 77 1.15 -3.13 -2.57
C PHE A 77 2.46 -2.87 -3.29
N LEU A 78 2.81 -1.59 -3.49
CA LEU A 78 4.19 -1.29 -3.86
C LEU A 78 5.10 -1.64 -2.67
N PRO A 79 6.30 -2.20 -2.90
CA PRO A 79 7.25 -2.47 -1.83
C PRO A 79 7.97 -1.18 -1.39
N LEU A 80 7.17 -0.19 -1.01
CA LEU A 80 7.58 1.14 -0.61
C LEU A 80 6.76 1.55 0.62
N VAL A 81 7.46 2.08 1.61
CA VAL A 81 6.86 2.68 2.80
C VAL A 81 7.40 4.10 2.94
N THR A 82 6.50 5.04 3.14
CA THR A 82 6.80 6.46 3.34
C THR A 82 6.37 6.88 4.74
N SER A 83 7.02 7.90 5.32
CA SER A 83 6.70 8.36 6.67
C SER A 83 5.42 9.20 6.75
N THR A 84 4.87 9.62 5.60
CA THR A 84 3.69 10.49 5.52
C THR A 84 2.71 9.94 4.50
N GLN A 85 1.42 10.15 4.75
CA GLN A 85 0.37 9.82 3.78
C GLN A 85 0.62 10.53 2.43
N GLY A 86 1.04 11.81 2.47
CA GLY A 86 1.34 12.60 1.28
C GLY A 86 2.44 12.00 0.40
N GLY A 87 3.52 11.49 1.00
CA GLY A 87 4.58 10.80 0.28
C GLY A 87 4.09 9.53 -0.42
N ALA A 88 3.25 8.73 0.25
CA ALA A 88 2.64 7.55 -0.37
C ALA A 88 1.72 7.93 -1.54
N VAL A 89 0.95 9.02 -1.42
CA VAL A 89 0.10 9.51 -2.51
C VAL A 89 0.93 9.97 -3.70
N ALA A 90 2.03 10.70 -3.45
CA ALA A 90 2.95 11.13 -4.50
C ALA A 90 3.57 9.93 -5.23
N ALA A 91 4.03 8.91 -4.48
CA ALA A 91 4.56 7.68 -5.06
C ALA A 91 3.52 6.93 -5.90
N ALA A 92 2.31 6.76 -5.37
CA ALA A 92 1.23 6.05 -6.04
C ALA A 92 0.88 6.70 -7.39
N ARG A 93 0.79 8.03 -7.42
CA ARG A 93 0.51 8.80 -8.64
C ARG A 93 1.67 8.77 -9.62
N ALA A 94 2.90 8.89 -9.13
CA ALA A 94 4.09 8.79 -9.98
C ALA A 94 4.20 7.41 -10.64
N PHE A 95 3.88 6.34 -9.90
CA PHE A 95 3.85 4.98 -10.44
C PHE A 95 2.77 4.82 -11.51
N GLU A 96 1.54 5.27 -11.24
CA GLU A 96 0.44 5.17 -12.21
C GLU A 96 0.68 5.99 -13.48
N ALA A 97 1.49 7.05 -13.40
CA ALA A 97 1.86 7.90 -14.52
C ALA A 97 3.09 7.41 -15.31
N ASP A 98 3.85 6.45 -14.80
CA ASP A 98 5.07 5.95 -15.44
C ASP A 98 4.74 4.83 -16.45
N PRO A 99 4.86 5.08 -17.77
CA PRO A 99 4.52 4.08 -18.78
C PRO A 99 5.52 2.92 -18.85
N ALA A 100 6.69 3.03 -18.19
CA ALA A 100 7.74 2.02 -18.24
C ALA A 100 7.55 0.89 -17.22
N ILE A 101 6.56 0.97 -16.34
CA ILE A 101 6.30 -0.04 -15.32
C ILE A 101 4.80 -0.28 -15.15
N THR A 102 4.44 -1.46 -14.66
CA THR A 102 3.05 -1.81 -14.37
C THR A 102 2.95 -2.50 -13.01
N TRP A 103 1.76 -2.53 -12.43
CA TRP A 103 1.50 -3.20 -11.15
C TRP A 103 1.72 -4.72 -11.18
N SER A 104 1.71 -5.32 -12.37
CA SER A 104 2.01 -6.73 -12.59
C SER A 104 3.49 -7.01 -12.87
N ALA A 105 4.35 -5.99 -12.83
CA ALA A 105 5.78 -6.18 -13.04
C ALA A 105 6.39 -7.12 -11.97
N PRO A 106 7.47 -7.85 -12.31
CA PRO A 106 8.20 -8.65 -11.34
C PRO A 106 8.60 -7.85 -10.09
N PHE A 107 8.59 -8.51 -8.93
CA PHE A 107 8.90 -7.86 -7.65
C PHE A 107 10.24 -7.10 -7.67
N ALA A 108 11.26 -7.64 -8.34
CA ALA A 108 12.56 -6.99 -8.47
C ALA A 108 12.47 -5.66 -9.25
N GLU A 109 11.62 -5.56 -10.27
CA GLU A 109 11.40 -4.33 -11.03
C GLU A 109 10.62 -3.30 -10.22
N LEU A 110 9.59 -3.75 -9.48
CA LEU A 110 8.84 -2.89 -8.55
C LEU A 110 9.78 -2.32 -7.47
N MET A 111 10.64 -3.15 -6.88
CA MET A 111 11.66 -2.72 -5.92
C MET A 111 12.62 -1.71 -6.53
N ALA A 112 13.13 -1.97 -7.73
CA ALA A 112 14.06 -1.08 -8.41
C ALA A 112 13.42 0.29 -8.72
N TRP A 113 12.16 0.30 -9.14
CA TRP A 113 11.41 1.53 -9.34
C TRP A 113 11.21 2.28 -8.02
N CYS A 114 10.77 1.60 -6.97
CA CYS A 114 10.52 2.20 -5.66
C CYS A 114 11.80 2.84 -5.08
N GLN A 115 12.94 2.17 -5.26
CA GLN A 115 14.24 2.71 -4.86
C GLN A 115 14.58 3.99 -5.61
N ARG A 116 14.50 3.99 -6.96
CA ARG A 116 14.77 5.18 -7.78
C ARG A 116 13.86 6.34 -7.43
N TRP A 117 12.57 6.08 -7.25
CA TRP A 117 11.60 7.10 -6.88
C TRP A 117 11.91 7.69 -5.49
N SER A 118 12.19 6.83 -4.51
CA SER A 118 12.53 7.25 -3.14
C SER A 118 13.80 8.11 -3.10
N ASP A 119 14.84 7.73 -3.86
CA ASP A 119 16.08 8.49 -3.94
C ASP A 119 15.83 9.89 -4.53
N ALA A 120 15.05 9.98 -5.60
CA ALA A 120 14.67 11.24 -6.23
C ALA A 120 13.80 12.11 -5.33
N TYR A 121 12.78 11.53 -4.70
CA TYR A 121 11.86 12.23 -3.79
C TYR A 121 12.61 12.81 -2.58
N ASN A 122 13.46 12.01 -1.94
CA ASN A 122 14.26 12.46 -0.81
C ASN A 122 15.33 13.50 -1.21
N ALA A 123 15.85 13.45 -2.44
CA ALA A 123 16.75 14.47 -2.94
C ALA A 123 16.04 15.82 -3.13
N ALA A 124 14.81 15.82 -3.65
CA ALA A 124 13.99 17.02 -3.80
C ALA A 124 13.64 17.64 -2.43
N GLU A 125 13.18 16.84 -1.47
CA GLU A 125 12.83 17.30 -0.11
C GLU A 125 14.03 17.90 0.65
N ARG A 126 15.24 17.40 0.40
CA ARG A 126 16.48 17.97 0.97
C ARG A 126 16.94 19.24 0.24
N GLY A 127 16.56 19.39 -1.03
CA GLY A 127 16.95 20.51 -1.89
C GLY A 127 16.10 21.77 -1.69
N GLU A 128 14.96 21.68 -1.01
CA GLU A 128 14.05 22.82 -0.76
C GLU A 128 14.19 23.36 0.68
N ARG A 129 15.32 24.04 0.90
CA ARG A 129 15.47 25.17 1.85
C ARG A 129 16.47 26.20 1.32
N THR A 130 16.51 26.41 0.00
CA THR A 130 17.28 27.49 -0.66
C THR A 130 16.37 28.35 -1.50
#